data_AF-A0A9E2PWJ5-F1
#
_entry.id   AF-A0A9E2PWJ5-F1
#
_cell.length_a   1.000
_cell.length_b   1.000
_cell.length_c   1.000
_cell.angle_alpha   90.00
_cell.angle_beta   90.00
_cell.angle_gamma   90.00
#
_symmetry.space_group_name_H-M   'P 1'
#
loop_
_entity.id
_entity.type
_entity.pdbx_description
1 polymer ?
#
loop_
_entity_poly.entity_id
_entity_poly.type
_entity_poly.pdbx_seq_one_letter_code
_entity_poly.pdbx_strand_id
1 'polypeptide(L)'
;MELPKNLPAARVFNRNGKPITSIRKVFEAACRRAEIEGFTFHALRHKAINNWRLQGHDYFRIMAATGHKTLKVCKRYSTVSQDELKALVGEKW
;
A
#
# COMPACT_ATOMS: atom_id res chain seq x y z
N MET A 1 5.51 -16.86 12.24
CA MET A 1 6.64 -15.95 12.50
C MET A 1 6.45 -15.42 13.91
N GLU A 2 7.14 -15.99 14.90
CA GLU A 2 7.06 -15.54 16.29
C GLU A 2 7.83 -14.23 16.43
N LEU A 3 7.23 -13.20 17.02
CA LEU A 3 7.92 -11.94 17.31
C LEU A 3 8.93 -12.15 18.45
N PRO A 4 10.11 -11.51 18.41
CA PRO A 4 11.11 -11.65 19.46
C PRO A 4 10.54 -11.21 20.81
N LYS A 5 10.61 -12.10 21.80
CA LYS A 5 9.92 -12.00 23.10
C LYS A 5 10.42 -10.87 24.01
N ASN A 6 11.55 -10.23 23.67
CA ASN A 6 12.24 -9.24 24.51
C ASN A 6 12.44 -7.90 23.78
N LEU A 7 11.36 -7.29 23.26
CA LEU A 7 11.46 -5.92 22.76
C LEU A 7 11.48 -4.95 23.98
N PRO A 8 12.56 -4.18 24.22
CA PRO A 8 12.78 -3.49 25.52
C PRO A 8 11.83 -2.33 25.84
N ALA A 9 10.84 -2.07 24.99
CA ALA A 9 9.78 -1.11 25.21
C ALA A 9 8.64 -1.54 24.30
N ALA A 10 7.39 -1.32 24.71
CA ALA A 10 6.15 -1.82 24.10
C ALA A 10 5.86 -1.41 22.63
N ARG A 11 6.87 -1.00 21.82
CA ARG A 11 6.73 -0.50 20.45
C ARG A 11 7.87 -0.97 19.55
N VAL A 12 7.50 -1.52 18.39
CA VAL A 12 8.42 -1.96 17.31
C VAL A 12 9.26 -0.80 16.78
N PHE A 13 8.66 0.36 16.59
CA PHE A 13 9.35 1.57 16.15
C PHE A 13 9.42 2.59 17.29
N ASN A 14 10.65 2.92 17.70
CA ASN A 14 10.94 3.94 18.69
C ASN A 14 12.24 4.67 18.31
N ARG A 15 12.43 5.88 18.84
CA ARG A 15 13.68 6.63 18.74
C ARG A 15 14.21 6.81 20.16
N ASN A 16 15.26 6.09 20.51
CA ASN A 16 15.87 6.08 21.85
C ASN A 16 14.84 5.79 22.95
N GLY A 17 14.03 4.74 22.78
CA GLY A 17 12.98 4.34 23.73
C GLY A 17 11.72 5.22 23.70
N LYS A 18 11.74 6.36 23.01
CA LYS A 18 10.58 7.25 22.87
C LYS A 18 9.76 6.93 21.64
N PRO A 19 8.43 7.09 21.69
CA PRO A 19 7.57 6.83 20.55
C PRO A 19 7.83 7.81 19.41
N ILE A 20 7.81 7.28 18.19
CA ILE A 20 7.75 8.13 16.98
C ILE A 20 6.31 8.64 16.86
N THR A 21 6.13 9.95 16.94
CA THR A 21 4.81 10.61 16.89
C THR A 21 4.41 11.03 15.48
N SER A 22 5.37 11.23 14.59
CA SER A 22 5.12 11.58 13.19
C SER A 22 6.27 11.13 12.29
N ILE A 23 5.91 10.61 11.12
CA ILE A 23 6.83 10.22 10.05
C ILE A 23 6.81 11.20 8.87
N ARG A 24 5.99 12.25 8.93
CA ARG A 24 5.74 13.15 7.79
C ARG A 24 7.02 13.81 7.27
N LYS A 25 7.77 14.47 8.16
CA LYS A 25 9.01 15.20 7.79
C LYS A 25 10.07 14.29 7.17
N VAL A 26 10.27 13.10 7.74
CA VAL A 26 11.26 12.15 7.24
C VAL A 26 10.83 11.55 5.91
N PHE A 27 9.53 11.34 5.72
CA PHE A 27 8.97 10.89 4.45
C PHE A 27 9.08 11.95 3.35
N GLU A 28 8.71 13.21 3.64
CA GLU A 28 8.87 14.34 2.71
C GLU A 28 10.34 14.52 2.28
N ALA A 29 11.28 14.39 3.23
CA ALA A 29 12.71 14.42 2.92
C ALA A 29 13.15 13.23 2.04
N ALA A 30 12.60 12.04 2.25
CA ALA A 30 12.86 10.89 1.40
C ALA A 30 12.29 11.09 -0.03
N CYS A 31 11.07 11.61 -0.17
CA CYS A 31 10.50 11.95 -1.47
C CYS A 31 11.35 12.98 -2.22
N ARG A 32 11.80 14.04 -1.52
CA ARG A 32 12.72 15.04 -2.10
C ARG A 32 14.03 14.43 -2.61
N ARG A 33 14.62 13.53 -1.84
CA ARG A 33 15.87 12.82 -2.24
C ARG A 33 15.66 11.89 -3.43
N ALA A 34 14.44 11.39 -3.61
CA ALA A 34 14.05 10.54 -4.72
C ALA A 34 13.45 11.33 -5.90
N GLU A 35 13.41 12.67 -5.82
CA GLU A 35 12.83 13.55 -6.85
C GLU A 35 11.35 13.24 -7.16
N ILE A 36 10.60 12.84 -6.13
CA ILE A 36 9.17 12.52 -6.24
C ILE A 36 8.36 13.69 -5.69
N GLU A 37 7.50 14.26 -6.53
CA GLU A 37 6.58 15.33 -6.17
C GLU A 37 5.15 14.82 -5.91
N GLY A 38 4.38 15.56 -5.08
CA GLY A 38 2.96 15.29 -4.86
C GLY A 38 2.63 13.95 -4.16
N PHE A 39 3.61 13.28 -3.57
CA PHE A 39 3.44 11.94 -3.02
C PHE A 39 3.27 11.95 -1.49
N THR A 40 2.28 11.20 -1.00
CA THR A 40 2.00 11.09 0.44
C THR A 40 2.31 9.69 0.95
N PHE A 41 2.48 9.53 2.27
CA PHE A 41 2.71 8.22 2.85
C PHE A 41 1.55 7.25 2.55
N HIS A 42 0.31 7.74 2.47
CA HIS A 42 -0.85 6.94 2.10
C HIS A 42 -0.80 6.44 0.65
N ALA A 43 -0.10 7.16 -0.24
CA ALA A 43 0.07 6.74 -1.63
C ALA A 43 0.88 5.44 -1.76
N LEU A 44 1.76 5.11 -0.81
CA LEU A 44 2.44 3.81 -0.76
C LEU A 44 1.43 2.66 -0.67
N ARG A 45 0.41 2.81 0.19
CA ARG A 45 -0.66 1.81 0.33
C ARG A 45 -1.47 1.70 -0.96
N HIS A 46 -1.78 2.83 -1.60
CA HIS A 46 -2.45 2.82 -2.90
C HIS A 46 -1.65 2.05 -3.96
N LYS A 47 -0.33 2.30 -4.05
CA LYS A 47 0.55 1.63 -5.01
C LYS A 47 0.67 0.14 -4.73
N ALA A 48 0.81 -0.28 -3.46
CA ALA A 48 0.85 -1.69 -3.09
C ALA A 48 -0.42 -2.44 -3.53
N ILE A 49 -1.59 -1.87 -3.28
CA ILE A 49 -2.88 -2.44 -3.69
C ILE A 49 -3.00 -2.55 -5.21
N ASN A 50 -2.63 -1.49 -5.93
CA ASN A 50 -2.66 -1.49 -7.38
C ASN A 50 -1.72 -2.54 -7.97
N ASN A 51 -0.51 -2.68 -7.41
CA ASN A 51 0.44 -3.70 -7.85
C ASN A 51 -0.08 -5.11 -7.61
N TRP A 52 -0.70 -5.38 -6.45
CA TRP A 52 -1.31 -6.70 -6.20
C TRP A 52 -2.48 -6.99 -7.14
N ARG A 53 -3.27 -5.98 -7.48
CA ARG A 53 -4.34 -6.12 -8.47
C ARG A 53 -3.78 -6.46 -9.85
N LEU A 54 -2.75 -5.74 -10.31
CA LEU A 54 -2.09 -6.00 -11.60
C LEU A 54 -1.40 -7.37 -11.65
N GLN A 55 -0.97 -7.90 -10.50
CA GLN A 55 -0.48 -9.27 -10.37
C GLN A 55 -1.60 -10.33 -10.40
N GLY A 56 -2.87 -9.92 -10.51
CA GLY A 56 -4.01 -10.83 -10.58
C GLY A 56 -4.43 -11.41 -9.22
N HIS A 57 -3.99 -10.84 -8.09
CA HIS A 57 -4.46 -11.31 -6.79
C HIS A 57 -5.95 -11.00 -6.60
N ASP A 58 -6.66 -11.95 -6.00
CA ASP A 58 -8.08 -11.81 -5.69
C ASP A 58 -8.36 -10.63 -4.73
N TYR A 59 -9.47 -9.93 -4.96
CA TYR A 59 -9.84 -8.75 -4.20
C TYR A 59 -10.10 -9.04 -2.72
N PHE A 60 -10.67 -10.20 -2.36
CA PHE A 60 -10.90 -10.55 -0.96
C PHE A 60 -9.58 -10.78 -0.22
N ARG A 61 -8.59 -11.40 -0.87
CA ARG A 61 -7.23 -11.55 -0.32
C ARG A 61 -6.56 -10.20 -0.09
N ILE A 62 -6.63 -9.31 -1.09
CA ILE A 62 -6.10 -7.94 -0.97
C ILE A 62 -6.81 -7.20 0.18
N MET A 63 -8.13 -7.32 0.31
CA MET A 63 -8.89 -6.68 1.39
C MET A 63 -8.49 -7.19 2.78
N ALA A 64 -8.34 -8.51 2.93
CA ALA A 64 -7.89 -9.12 4.17
C ALA A 64 -6.49 -8.66 4.56
N ALA A 65 -5.54 -8.68 3.63
CA ALA A 65 -4.15 -8.24 3.87
C ALA A 65 -4.06 -6.75 4.22
N THR A 66 -4.93 -5.93 3.63
CA THR A 66 -4.92 -4.48 3.85
C THR A 66 -5.76 -4.05 5.03
N GLY A 67 -6.70 -4.87 5.52
CA GLY A 67 -7.63 -4.52 6.58
C GLY A 67 -8.82 -3.66 6.11
N HIS A 68 -9.22 -3.73 4.84
CA HIS A 68 -10.42 -3.06 4.36
C HIS A 68 -11.67 -3.85 4.74
N LYS A 69 -12.61 -3.20 5.43
CA LYS A 69 -13.90 -3.82 5.82
C LYS A 69 -14.93 -3.87 4.70
N THR A 70 -14.83 -2.97 3.70
CA THR A 70 -15.84 -2.82 2.66
C THR A 70 -15.25 -2.85 1.26
N LEU A 71 -15.96 -3.52 0.34
CA LEU A 71 -15.61 -3.60 -1.08
C LEU A 71 -15.60 -2.22 -1.76
N LYS A 72 -16.33 -1.24 -1.21
CA LYS A 72 -16.37 0.14 -1.73
C LYS A 72 -14.99 0.79 -1.76
N VAL A 73 -14.08 0.42 -0.85
CA VAL A 73 -12.70 0.93 -0.85
C VAL A 73 -11.88 0.27 -1.97
N CYS A 74 -12.11 -1.01 -2.25
CA CYS A 74 -11.46 -1.72 -3.35
C CYS A 74 -11.90 -1.26 -4.74
N LYS A 75 -13.14 -0.80 -4.89
CA LYS A 75 -13.64 -0.22 -6.15
C LYS A 75 -12.80 0.95 -6.67
N ARG A 76 -12.08 1.68 -5.81
CA ARG A 76 -11.18 2.76 -6.24
C ARG A 76 -9.97 2.27 -7.02
N TYR A 77 -9.64 0.98 -6.90
CA TYR A 77 -8.50 0.36 -7.58
C TYR A 77 -8.93 -0.57 -8.71
N SER A 78 -10.23 -0.82 -8.86
CA SER A 78 -10.78 -1.69 -9.89
C SER A 78 -10.98 -0.98 -11.24
N THR A 79 -10.29 0.14 -11.48
CA THR A 79 -10.31 0.78 -12.79
C THR A 79 -9.59 -0.16 -13.77
N VAL A 80 -10.39 -0.91 -14.51
CA VAL A 80 -9.92 -1.80 -15.57
C VAL A 80 -9.33 -0.92 -16.67
N SER A 81 -8.07 -1.14 -17.00
CA SER A 81 -7.42 -0.45 -18.11
C SER A 81 -8.01 -0.95 -19.44
N GLN A 82 -7.89 -0.14 -20.50
CA GLN A 82 -8.29 -0.59 -21.84
C GLN A 82 -7.54 -1.85 -22.28
N ASP A 83 -6.29 -2.01 -21.84
CA ASP A 83 -5.47 -3.17 -22.17
C ASP A 83 -5.96 -4.44 -21.48
N GLU A 84 -6.42 -4.36 -20.24
CA GLU A 84 -7.06 -5.49 -19.54
C GLU A 84 -8.41 -5.87 -20.14
N LEU A 85 -9.17 -4.87 -20.60
CA LEU A 85 -10.37 -5.11 -21.38
C LEU A 85 -10.04 -5.86 -22.66
N LYS A 86 -9.08 -5.37 -23.46
CA LYS A 86 -8.65 -6.03 -24.72
C LYS A 86 -8.18 -7.47 -24.50
N ALA A 87 -7.42 -7.73 -23.44
CA ALA A 87 -6.96 -9.08 -23.10
C ALA A 87 -8.12 -10.03 -22.76
N LEU A 88 -9.22 -9.52 -22.17
CA LEU A 88 -10.39 -10.32 -21.81
C LEU A 88 -11.32 -10.60 -23.00
N VAL A 89 -11.55 -9.63 -23.89
CA VAL A 89 -12.46 -9.80 -25.04
C VAL A 89 -11.83 -10.53 -26.23
N GLY A 90 -10.50 -10.67 -26.24
CA GLY A 90 -9.76 -11.11 -27.43
C GLY A 90 -9.79 -10.02 -28.51
N GLU A 91 -8.76 -9.97 -29.35
CA GLU A 91 -8.61 -8.96 -30.42
C GLU A 91 -9.79 -8.98 -31.42
N LYS A 92 -10.89 -8.32 -31.09
CA LYS A 92 -11.93 -7.86 -32.03
C LYS A 92 -12.52 -6.55 -31.52
N TRP A 93 -11.84 -5.46 -31.87
CA TRP A 93 -12.43 -4.13 -32.03
C TRP A 93 -12.06 -3.62 -33.42
#